data_AF-A0A9E1SG51-F1
#
_entry.id   AF-A0A9E1SG51-F1
#
_cell.length_a   1.000
_cell.length_b   1.000
_cell.length_c   1.000
_cell.angle_alpha   90.00
_cell.angle_beta   90.00
_cell.angle_gamma   90.00
#
_symmetry.space_group_name_H-M   'P 1'
#
loop_
_entity.id
_entity.type
_entity.pdbx_description
1 polymer ?
#
loop_
_entity_poly.entity_id
_entity_poly.type
_entity_poly.pdbx_seq_one_letter_code
_entity_poly.pdbx_strand_id
1 'polypeptide(L)'
;MTSALPPNNFKLVHELKNRIRILVPILEKDPERTYIFEIILKKRPEIKTIKSIPEIGSVTLYFDHNSLPKENLLTILDMVLGNIGKKKISLPASNIVEDTSVPIQDMSLAIEGMTCASCALLLEMSLK
;
A
#
# COMPACT_ATOMS: atom_id res chain seq x y z
N MET A 1 12.20 -28.01 -9.79
CA MET A 1 12.93 -26.88 -10.38
C MET A 1 11.97 -25.71 -10.43
N THR A 2 11.88 -24.93 -9.35
CA THR A 2 10.87 -23.87 -9.21
C THR A 2 11.58 -22.54 -9.49
N SER A 3 11.57 -22.11 -10.75
CA SER A 3 12.10 -20.80 -11.13
C SER A 3 11.00 -19.76 -10.97
N ALA A 4 10.96 -19.11 -9.80
CA ALA A 4 10.15 -17.92 -9.61
C ALA A 4 10.63 -16.83 -10.57
N LEU A 5 9.71 -16.30 -11.40
CA LEU A 5 9.94 -15.17 -12.28
C LEU A 5 10.57 -14.01 -11.50
N PRO A 6 11.54 -13.27 -12.07
CA PRO A 6 12.09 -12.11 -11.40
C PRO A 6 10.98 -11.09 -11.15
N PRO A 7 10.88 -10.52 -9.93
CA PRO A 7 9.91 -9.49 -9.64
C PRO A 7 10.12 -8.30 -10.58
N ASN A 8 9.06 -7.86 -11.25
CA ASN A 8 9.14 -6.83 -12.27
C ASN A 8 8.89 -5.42 -11.67
N ASN A 9 8.23 -5.37 -10.51
CA ASN A 9 7.82 -4.11 -9.88
C ASN A 9 8.80 -3.60 -8.79
N PHE A 10 9.82 -4.38 -8.43
CA PHE A 10 10.82 -3.99 -7.43
C PHE A 10 12.17 -4.68 -7.61
N LYS A 11 13.22 -4.09 -7.04
CA LYS A 11 14.57 -4.66 -6.99
C LYS A 11 14.91 -5.10 -5.57
N LEU A 12 15.30 -6.36 -5.39
CA LEU A 12 15.81 -6.85 -4.11
C LEU A 12 17.25 -6.34 -3.90
N VAL A 13 17.49 -5.59 -2.83
CA VAL A 13 18.81 -4.99 -2.51
C VAL A 13 19.53 -5.78 -1.43
N HIS A 14 18.81 -6.32 -0.47
CA HIS A 14 19.39 -7.08 0.62
C HIS A 14 18.43 -8.17 1.08
N GLU A 15 18.99 -9.32 1.45
CA GLU A 15 18.23 -10.50 1.84
C GLU A 15 18.87 -11.20 3.04
N LEU A 16 18.04 -11.48 4.03
CA LEU A 16 18.34 -12.29 5.20
C LEU A 16 17.14 -13.21 5.45
N LYS A 17 17.31 -14.23 6.30
CA LYS A 17 16.29 -15.28 6.55
C LYS A 17 14.88 -14.73 6.82
N ASN A 18 14.76 -13.72 7.69
CA ASN A 18 13.48 -13.12 8.11
C ASN A 18 13.39 -11.62 7.78
N ARG A 19 14.28 -11.12 6.91
CA ARG A 19 14.34 -9.70 6.57
C ARG A 19 14.74 -9.50 5.12
N ILE A 20 13.98 -8.70 4.39
CA ILE A 20 14.36 -8.26 3.05
C ILE A 20 14.33 -6.74 2.95
N ARG A 21 15.18 -6.20 2.07
CA ARG A 21 15.13 -4.81 1.64
C ARG A 21 14.92 -4.75 0.15
N ILE A 22 13.89 -4.03 -0.27
CA ILE A 22 13.51 -3.84 -1.66
C ILE A 22 13.55 -2.35 -2.02
N LEU A 23 13.89 -2.05 -3.27
CA LEU A 23 13.70 -0.76 -3.91
C LEU A 23 12.50 -0.85 -4.84
N VAL A 24 11.57 0.06 -4.70
CA VAL A 24 10.28 0.06 -5.37
C VAL A 24 10.11 1.39 -6.11
N PRO A 25 10.38 1.44 -7.42
CA PRO A 25 10.35 2.69 -8.18
C PRO A 25 8.99 3.40 -8.12
N ILE A 26 7.88 2.64 -8.10
CA ILE A 26 6.53 3.23 -8.09
C ILE A 26 6.15 3.93 -6.77
N LEU A 27 6.94 3.73 -5.71
CA LEU A 27 6.75 4.36 -4.39
C LEU A 27 7.70 5.54 -4.18
N GLU A 28 8.67 5.76 -5.08
CA GLU A 28 9.62 6.85 -4.95
C GLU A 28 8.92 8.20 -5.05
N LYS A 29 9.11 9.05 -4.03
CA LYS A 29 8.48 10.38 -3.89
C LYS A 29 6.94 10.34 -3.84
N ASP A 30 6.37 9.18 -3.57
CA ASP A 30 4.91 8.97 -3.48
C ASP A 30 4.54 8.46 -2.08
N PRO A 31 4.37 9.36 -1.08
CA PRO A 31 4.04 8.96 0.28
C PRO A 31 2.65 8.32 0.38
N GLU A 32 1.69 8.71 -0.47
CA GLU A 32 0.34 8.14 -0.48
C GLU A 32 0.37 6.67 -0.87
N ARG A 33 1.00 6.33 -2.01
CA ARG A 33 1.16 4.92 -2.42
C ARG A 33 1.98 4.12 -1.44
N THR A 34 2.99 4.74 -0.83
CA THR A 34 3.81 4.08 0.19
C THR A 34 2.98 3.73 1.41
N TYR A 35 2.10 4.63 1.85
CA TYR A 35 1.19 4.40 2.97
C TYR A 35 0.16 3.30 2.68
N ILE A 36 -0.43 3.31 1.48
CA ILE A 36 -1.35 2.24 1.01
C ILE A 36 -0.64 0.89 1.03
N PHE A 37 0.59 0.84 0.52
CA PHE A 37 1.41 -0.37 0.50
C PHE A 37 1.65 -0.93 1.90
N GLU A 38 2.03 -0.06 2.85
CA GLU A 38 2.21 -0.47 4.24
C GLU A 38 0.92 -1.01 4.86
N ILE A 39 -0.21 -0.33 4.65
CA ILE A 39 -1.51 -0.76 5.18
C ILE A 39 -1.87 -2.16 4.68
N ILE A 40 -1.74 -2.41 3.37
CA ILE A 40 -2.10 -3.70 2.77
C ILE A 40 -1.24 -4.82 3.35
N LEU A 41 0.05 -4.57 3.53
CA LEU A 41 0.97 -5.57 4.07
C LEU A 41 0.79 -5.77 5.58
N LYS A 42 0.47 -4.73 6.36
CA LYS A 42 0.19 -4.85 7.80
C LYS A 42 -1.04 -5.70 8.13
N LYS A 43 -1.94 -5.93 7.18
CA LYS A 43 -3.08 -6.86 7.34
C LYS A 43 -2.65 -8.33 7.38
N ARG A 44 -1.43 -8.66 6.97
CA ARG A 44 -0.92 -10.03 6.92
C ARG A 44 -0.20 -10.37 8.22
N PRO A 45 -0.65 -11.37 9.00
CA PRO A 45 -0.05 -11.71 10.29
C PRO A 45 1.40 -12.22 10.17
N GLU A 46 1.80 -12.70 8.99
CA GLU A 46 3.15 -13.20 8.73
C GLU A 46 4.18 -12.06 8.62
N ILE A 47 3.73 -10.83 8.38
CA ILE A 47 4.56 -9.62 8.27
C ILE A 47 4.60 -8.93 9.64
N LYS A 48 5.75 -9.01 10.30
CA LYS A 48 5.93 -8.50 11.67
C LYS A 48 6.15 -6.99 11.69
N THR A 49 6.93 -6.47 10.74
CA THR A 49 7.31 -5.05 10.73
C THR A 49 7.65 -4.59 9.33
N ILE A 50 7.27 -3.35 9.03
CA ILE A 50 7.55 -2.69 7.76
C ILE A 50 8.16 -1.33 8.06
N LYS A 51 9.23 -0.98 7.37
CA LYS A 51 9.85 0.35 7.39
C LYS A 51 10.01 0.83 5.96
N SER A 52 9.32 1.89 5.59
CA SER A 52 9.45 2.52 4.27
C SER A 52 10.16 3.86 4.37
N ILE A 53 10.86 4.23 3.29
CA ILE A 53 11.45 5.55 3.09
C ILE A 53 10.94 6.02 1.71
N PRO A 54 9.81 6.75 1.66
CA PRO A 54 9.17 7.17 0.41
C PRO A 54 10.09 7.96 -0.50
N GLU A 55 10.95 8.81 0.09
CA GLU A 55 11.88 9.70 -0.64
C GLU A 55 12.78 8.96 -1.64
N ILE A 56 13.12 7.70 -1.35
CA ILE A 56 13.99 6.84 -2.17
C ILE A 56 13.31 5.54 -2.59
N GLY A 57 12.00 5.39 -2.35
CA GLY A 57 11.25 4.17 -2.66
C GLY A 57 11.79 2.90 -1.97
N SER A 58 12.47 3.02 -0.84
CA SER A 58 13.12 1.89 -0.16
C SER A 58 12.21 1.32 0.92
N VAL A 59 11.98 0.01 0.90
CA VAL A 59 11.16 -0.67 1.92
C VAL A 59 11.95 -1.84 2.54
N THR A 60 11.98 -1.88 3.87
CA THR A 60 12.52 -2.99 4.65
C THR A 60 11.36 -3.75 5.31
N LEU A 61 11.32 -5.06 5.11
CA LEU A 61 10.28 -5.95 5.60
C LEU A 61 10.89 -6.97 6.55
N TYR A 62 10.22 -7.19 7.68
CA TYR A 62 10.51 -8.26 8.63
C TYR A 62 9.32 -9.22 8.61
N PHE A 63 9.59 -10.50 8.35
CA PHE A 63 8.56 -11.52 8.18
C PHE A 63 8.98 -12.84 8.83
N ASP A 64 8.02 -13.74 9.03
CA ASP A 64 8.30 -15.09 9.49
C ASP A 64 8.49 -16.06 8.32
N HIS A 65 9.72 -16.52 8.09
CA HIS A 65 10.01 -17.47 7.01
C HIS A 65 9.32 -18.83 7.21
N ASN A 66 9.01 -19.22 8.45
CA ASN A 66 8.37 -20.51 8.71
C ASN A 66 6.89 -20.49 8.29
N SER A 67 6.22 -19.34 8.45
CA SER A 67 4.81 -19.18 8.09
C SER A 67 4.63 -18.69 6.65
N LEU A 68 5.58 -17.93 6.12
CA LEU A 68 5.56 -17.38 4.77
C LEU A 68 6.89 -17.63 4.07
N PRO A 69 6.95 -18.65 3.19
CA PRO A 69 8.12 -18.88 2.36
C PRO A 69 8.46 -17.64 1.54
N LYS A 70 9.76 -17.39 1.37
CA LYS A 70 10.29 -16.23 0.65
C LYS A 70 9.67 -16.06 -0.75
N GLU A 71 9.56 -17.15 -1.52
CA GLU A 71 9.04 -17.09 -2.90
C GLU A 71 7.59 -16.57 -2.92
N ASN A 72 6.78 -16.97 -1.94
CA ASN A 72 5.42 -16.50 -1.78
C ASN A 72 5.40 -15.01 -1.38
N LEU A 73 6.30 -14.60 -0.47
CA LEU A 73 6.44 -13.17 -0.12
C LEU A 73 6.77 -12.32 -1.35
N LEU A 74 7.76 -12.73 -2.17
CA LEU A 74 8.13 -11.99 -3.37
C LEU A 74 6.97 -11.90 -4.37
N THR A 75 6.21 -12.98 -4.53
CA THR A 75 5.02 -13.02 -5.39
C THR A 75 3.92 -12.08 -4.90
N ILE A 76 3.66 -12.07 -3.58
CA ILE A 76 2.69 -11.16 -2.95
C ILE A 76 3.13 -9.70 -3.16
N LEU A 77 4.41 -9.39 -2.94
CA LEU A 77 4.93 -8.04 -3.12
C LEU A 77 4.78 -7.59 -4.57
N ASP A 78 5.14 -8.43 -5.53
CA ASP A 78 5.03 -8.09 -6.95
C ASP A 78 3.57 -7.86 -7.37
N MET A 79 2.64 -8.72 -6.92
CA MET A 79 1.21 -8.57 -7.18
C MET A 79 0.62 -7.29 -6.56
N VAL A 80 0.94 -7.01 -5.29
CA VAL A 80 0.45 -5.80 -4.60
C VAL A 80 0.99 -4.55 -5.28
N LEU A 81 2.27 -4.51 -5.62
CA LEU A 81 2.89 -3.38 -6.30
C LEU A 81 2.35 -3.21 -7.72
N GLY A 82 2.13 -4.30 -8.45
CA GLY A 82 1.48 -4.27 -9.76
C GLY A 82 0.05 -3.70 -9.71
N ASN A 83 -0.69 -3.96 -8.63
CA ASN A 83 -2.03 -3.40 -8.43
C ASN A 83 -2.00 -1.92 -8.03
N ILE A 84 -1.07 -1.53 -7.15
CA ILE A 84 -0.87 -0.13 -6.76
C ILE A 84 -0.43 0.72 -7.96
N GLY A 85 0.43 0.18 -8.84
CA GLY A 85 0.92 0.88 -10.03
C GLY A 85 -0.11 1.04 -11.17
N LYS A 86 -1.07 0.11 -11.29
CA LYS A 86 -2.07 0.12 -12.39
C LYS A 86 -3.29 0.97 -12.12
N LYS A 87 -3.71 1.10 -10.86
CA LYS A 87 -4.94 1.83 -10.53
C LYS A 87 -4.63 3.33 -10.49
N LYS A 88 -4.93 4.04 -11.58
CA LYS A 88 -5.19 5.48 -11.47
C LYS A 88 -6.31 5.62 -10.45
N ILE A 89 -6.05 6.33 -9.37
CA ILE A 89 -7.09 6.74 -8.43
C ILE A 89 -7.90 7.79 -9.19
N SER A 90 -8.84 7.31 -10.02
CA SER A 90 -9.82 8.16 -10.67
C SER A 90 -10.80 8.57 -9.60
N LEU A 91 -10.83 9.86 -9.29
CA LEU A 91 -11.85 10.48 -8.45
C LEU A 91 -13.22 10.05 -8.99
N PRO A 92 -14.17 9.66 -8.13
CA PRO A 92 -15.52 9.38 -8.58
C PRO A 92 -16.07 10.63 -9.27
N ALA A 93 -16.58 10.48 -10.49
CA ALA A 93 -17.16 11.59 -11.24
C ALA A 93 -18.41 12.08 -10.49
N SER A 94 -18.29 13.21 -9.79
CA SER A 94 -19.42 13.87 -9.16
C SER A 94 -20.24 14.58 -10.24
N ASN A 95 -21.51 14.20 -10.39
CA ASN A 95 -22.47 14.89 -11.25
C ASN A 95 -23.23 15.99 -10.49
N ILE A 96 -22.77 16.34 -9.28
CA ILE A 96 -23.37 17.38 -8.47
C ILE A 96 -22.83 18.73 -8.99
N VAL A 97 -23.73 19.58 -9.46
CA VAL A 97 -23.39 20.97 -9.77
C VAL A 97 -23.10 21.65 -8.44
N GLU A 98 -21.85 22.03 -8.19
CA GLU A 98 -21.46 22.79 -7.01
C GLU A 98 -22.13 24.17 -7.09
N ASP A 99 -23.18 24.37 -6.29
CA ASP A 99 -23.79 25.67 -6.13
C ASP A 99 -22.96 26.51 -5.15
N THR A 100 -22.05 27.31 -5.70
CA THR A 100 -21.18 28.22 -4.94
C THR A 100 -21.94 29.31 -4.17
N SER A 101 -23.26 29.42 -4.31
CA SER A 101 -24.09 30.37 -3.55
C SER A 101 -24.46 29.86 -2.14
N VAL A 102 -24.27 28.57 -1.88
CA VAL A 102 -24.56 27.96 -0.57
C VAL A 102 -23.39 28.16 0.38
N PRO A 103 -23.63 28.58 1.64
CA PRO A 103 -22.56 28.70 2.62
C PRO A 103 -21.90 27.34 2.90
N ILE A 104 -20.57 27.33 2.94
CA ILE A 104 -19.77 26.16 3.32
C ILE A 104 -20.16 25.74 4.74
N GLN A 105 -20.41 24.45 4.92
CA GLN A 105 -20.81 23.89 6.20
C GLN A 105 -19.79 22.86 6.67
N ASP A 106 -19.22 23.09 7.84
CA ASP A 106 -18.35 22.11 8.50
C ASP A 106 -19.24 21.07 9.20
N MET A 107 -19.06 19.80 8.82
CA MET A 107 -19.78 18.66 9.42
C MET A 107 -18.81 17.68 10.05
N SER A 108 -19.12 17.23 11.27
CA SER A 108 -18.40 16.17 11.96
C SER A 108 -19.27 14.92 12.01
N LEU A 109 -18.81 13.83 11.39
CA LEU A 109 -19.49 12.53 11.41
C LEU A 109 -18.66 11.50 12.19
N ALA A 110 -19.33 10.78 13.10
CA ALA A 110 -18.75 9.60 13.73
C ALA A 110 -19.02 8.37 12.85
N ILE A 111 -17.97 7.58 12.57
CA ILE A 111 -18.06 6.38 11.73
C ILE A 111 -17.79 5.15 12.60
N GLU A 112 -18.80 4.31 12.78
CA GLU A 112 -18.68 3.05 13.51
C GLU A 112 -18.20 1.90 12.60
N GLY A 113 -17.68 0.82 13.21
CA GLY A 113 -17.29 -0.39 12.49
C GLY A 113 -15.94 -0.35 11.76
N MET A 114 -15.16 0.72 11.93
CA MET A 114 -13.78 0.76 11.43
C MET A 114 -12.89 -0.20 12.22
N THR A 115 -12.50 -1.30 11.56
CA THR A 115 -11.68 -2.36 12.17
C THR A 115 -10.19 -2.23 11.89
N CYS A 116 -9.79 -1.40 10.92
CA CYS A 116 -8.39 -1.15 10.61
C CYS A 116 -8.17 0.19 9.88
N ALA A 117 -6.92 0.64 9.84
CA ALA A 117 -6.52 1.89 9.19
C ALA A 117 -6.88 1.96 7.69
N SER A 118 -7.04 0.82 6.99
CA SER A 118 -7.47 0.85 5.58
C SER A 118 -8.89 1.35 5.39
N CYS A 119 -9.74 1.24 6.41
CA CYS A 119 -11.13 1.71 6.33
C CYS A 119 -11.18 3.23 6.20
N ALA A 120 -10.40 3.94 7.03
CA ALA A 120 -10.27 5.40 6.95
C ALA A 120 -9.71 5.84 5.59
N LEU A 121 -8.62 5.21 5.14
CA LEU A 121 -8.01 5.49 3.83
C LEU A 121 -9.01 5.34 2.67
N LEU A 122 -9.82 4.28 2.67
CA LEU A 122 -10.81 4.06 1.61
C LEU A 122 -11.91 5.14 1.61
N LEU A 123 -12.32 5.61 2.80
CA LEU A 123 -13.28 6.70 2.94
C LEU A 123 -12.70 8.02 2.42
N GLU A 124 -11.49 8.38 2.83
CA GLU A 124 -10.79 9.58 2.34
C GLU A 124 -10.70 9.59 0.81
N MET A 125 -10.37 8.46 0.20
CA MET A 125 -10.29 8.33 -1.26
C MET A 125 -11.66 8.36 -1.97
N SER A 126 -12.76 8.07 -1.26
CA SER A 126 -14.11 8.07 -1.83
C SER A 126 -14.81 9.42 -1.70
N LEU A 127 -14.36 10.26 -0.76
CA LEU A 127 -14.92 11.57 -0.45
C LEU A 127 -14.12 12.74 -1.07
N LYS A 128 -12.89 12.49 -1.50
CA LYS A 128 -12.08 13.41 -2.33
C LYS A 128 -12.60 13.43 -3.76
#